data_AF-A0A251XPL1-F1
#
_entry.id   AF-A0A251XPL1-F1
#
_cell.length_a   1.000
_cell.length_b   1.000
_cell.length_c   1.000
_cell.angle_alpha   90.00
_cell.angle_beta   90.00
_cell.angle_gamma   90.00
#
_symmetry.space_group_name_H-M   'P 1'
#
loop_
_entity.id
_entity.type
_entity.pdbx_description
1 polymer ?
#
loop_
_entity_poly.entity_id
_entity_poly.type
_entity_poly.pdbx_seq_one_letter_code
_entity_poly.pdbx_strand_id
1 'polypeptide(L)'
;MDFARVDPARLAVVDAIVTEVLGVTGADPGAILLIGAEARDVLHAAQGRTTALRGTTDVDIGIALSGWSAYEGVRQAFVPVGHTGIRFRIADMAVDVVPFGGVEDPRGLARPRGREDDAIVVFGFVEVMRRAWILPLPSAWASACPGSRGMPP
;
A
#
# COMPACT_ATOMS: atom_id res chain seq x y z
N MET A 1 -20.08 2.11 -0.71
CA MET A 1 -18.79 2.82 -0.85
C MET A 1 -18.82 3.54 -2.18
N ASP A 2 -18.62 4.85 -2.17
CA ASP A 2 -18.64 5.67 -3.38
C ASP A 2 -17.31 6.42 -3.54
N PHE A 3 -16.36 5.81 -4.26
CA PHE A 3 -15.02 6.37 -4.43
C PHE A 3 -14.98 7.60 -5.34
N ALA A 4 -16.07 7.93 -6.05
CA ALA A 4 -16.16 9.18 -6.79
C ALA A 4 -16.18 10.42 -5.87
N ARG A 5 -16.38 10.22 -4.57
CA ARG A 5 -16.33 11.28 -3.54
C ARG A 5 -14.92 11.57 -3.02
N VAL A 6 -13.93 10.76 -3.40
CA VAL A 6 -12.54 10.98 -3.02
C VAL A 6 -11.97 12.09 -3.91
N ASP A 7 -11.16 12.97 -3.34
CA ASP A 7 -10.48 14.03 -4.08
C ASP A 7 -9.66 13.43 -5.24
N PRO A 8 -9.93 13.81 -6.50
CA PRO A 8 -9.18 13.33 -7.66
C PRO A 8 -7.68 13.61 -7.57
N ALA A 9 -7.27 14.73 -6.96
CA ALA A 9 -5.85 15.05 -6.80
C ALA A 9 -5.14 14.05 -5.88
N ARG A 10 -5.84 13.59 -4.83
CA ARG A 10 -5.35 12.54 -3.92
C ARG A 10 -5.24 11.19 -4.66
N LEU A 11 -6.26 10.83 -5.44
CA LEU A 11 -6.21 9.61 -6.25
C LEU A 11 -5.08 9.63 -7.27
N ALA A 12 -4.78 10.78 -7.87
CA ALA A 12 -3.67 10.93 -8.81
C ALA A 12 -2.30 10.71 -8.16
N VAL A 13 -2.10 11.15 -6.91
CA VAL A 13 -0.86 10.89 -6.17
C VAL A 13 -0.71 9.39 -5.89
N VAL A 14 -1.77 8.74 -5.42
CA VAL A 14 -1.76 7.29 -5.18
C VAL A 14 -1.51 6.52 -6.48
N ASP A 15 -2.14 6.92 -7.58
CA ASP A 15 -1.97 6.32 -8.89
C ASP A 15 -0.53 6.38 -9.41
N ALA A 16 0.14 7.51 -9.25
CA ALA A 16 1.54 7.67 -9.63
C ALA A 16 2.44 6.72 -8.83
N ILE A 17 2.26 6.64 -7.51
CA ILE A 17 3.02 5.74 -6.63
C ILE A 17 2.78 4.28 -7.03
N VAL A 18 1.51 3.88 -7.19
CA VAL A 18 1.14 2.52 -7.58
C VAL A 18 1.76 2.15 -8.92
N THR A 19 1.68 3.03 -9.90
CA THR A 19 2.22 2.79 -11.25
C THR A 19 3.73 2.60 -11.24
N GLU A 20 4.48 3.44 -10.53
CA GLU A 20 5.94 3.29 -10.40
C GLU A 20 6.31 1.97 -9.71
N VAL A 21 5.63 1.63 -8.60
CA VAL A 21 5.91 0.40 -7.84
C VAL A 21 5.60 -0.84 -8.68
N LEU A 22 4.47 -0.87 -9.40
CA LEU A 22 4.12 -1.98 -10.29
C LEU A 22 5.11 -2.10 -11.46
N GLY A 23 5.54 -0.97 -12.03
CA GLY A 23 6.52 -0.95 -13.12
C GLY A 23 7.88 -1.56 -12.73
N VAL A 24 8.30 -1.40 -11.48
CA VAL A 24 9.56 -1.96 -10.97
C VAL A 24 9.42 -3.41 -10.52
N THR A 25 8.31 -3.74 -9.85
CA THR A 25 8.14 -5.07 -9.23
C THR A 25 7.59 -6.11 -10.20
N GLY A 26 6.91 -5.69 -11.27
CA GLY A 26 6.15 -6.57 -12.14
C GLY A 26 4.98 -7.27 -11.43
N ALA A 27 4.59 -6.80 -10.25
CA ALA A 27 3.47 -7.36 -9.50
C ALA A 27 2.15 -7.05 -10.22
N ASP A 28 1.13 -7.87 -9.97
CA ASP A 28 -0.22 -7.56 -10.40
C ASP A 28 -0.73 -6.31 -9.68
N PRO A 29 -1.56 -5.45 -10.30
CA PRO A 29 -2.06 -4.26 -9.61
C PRO A 29 -2.86 -4.58 -8.34
N GLY A 30 -3.40 -5.80 -8.23
CA GLY A 30 -4.06 -6.30 -7.02
C GLY A 30 -3.18 -6.72 -5.89
N ALA A 31 -1.87 -6.72 -6.11
CA ALA A 31 -0.90 -6.91 -5.06
C ALA A 31 -0.71 -5.65 -4.20
N ILE A 32 -1.31 -4.50 -4.56
CA ILE A 32 -1.19 -3.29 -3.77
C ILE A 32 -2.34 -3.16 -2.78
N LEU A 33 -2.00 -2.91 -1.51
CA LEU A 33 -2.91 -2.58 -0.44
C LEU A 33 -2.59 -1.16 0.07
N LEU A 34 -3.53 -0.23 0.00
CA LEU A 34 -3.43 1.00 0.76
C LEU A 34 -3.59 0.70 2.25
N ILE A 35 -2.65 1.21 3.05
CA ILE A 35 -2.66 1.09 4.50
C ILE A 35 -2.50 2.48 5.14
N GLY A 36 -2.37 2.52 6.46
CA GLY A 36 -2.06 3.76 7.17
C GLY A 36 -3.15 4.83 7.09
N ALA A 37 -2.71 6.09 7.13
CA ALA A 37 -3.61 7.24 7.12
C ALA A 37 -4.35 7.38 5.78
N GLU A 38 -3.65 7.16 4.67
CA GLU A 38 -4.20 7.31 3.32
C GLU A 38 -5.39 6.38 3.08
N ALA A 39 -5.30 5.11 3.50
CA ALA A 39 -6.43 4.19 3.41
C ALA A 39 -7.64 4.66 4.22
N ARG A 40 -7.43 5.13 5.45
CA ARG A 40 -8.51 5.63 6.32
C ARG A 40 -9.21 6.82 5.69
N ASP A 41 -8.43 7.74 5.14
CA ASP A 41 -8.86 8.96 4.50
C ASP A 41 -9.71 8.70 3.26
N VAL A 42 -9.24 7.81 2.37
CA VAL A 42 -9.97 7.36 1.18
C VAL A 42 -11.31 6.73 1.60
N LEU A 43 -11.32 5.86 2.61
CA LEU A 43 -12.55 5.22 3.09
C LEU A 43 -13.53 6.22 3.69
N HIS A 44 -13.05 7.18 4.46
CA HIS A 44 -13.88 8.24 5.06
C HIS A 44 -14.53 9.12 3.99
N ALA A 45 -13.74 9.57 3.00
CA ALA A 45 -14.25 10.36 1.89
C ALA A 45 -15.30 9.58 1.08
N ALA A 46 -15.03 8.30 0.78
CA ALA A 46 -15.97 7.43 0.08
C ALA A 46 -17.25 7.10 0.86
N GLN A 47 -17.29 7.39 2.17
CA GLN A 47 -18.47 7.33 3.03
C GLN A 47 -19.16 8.69 3.20
N GLY A 48 -18.69 9.73 2.50
CA GLY A 48 -19.24 11.08 2.56
C GLY A 48 -18.84 11.88 3.80
N ARG A 49 -17.81 11.45 4.53
CA ARG A 49 -17.26 12.24 5.65
C ARG A 49 -16.29 13.29 5.10
N THR A 50 -16.54 14.56 5.42
CA THR A 50 -15.81 15.71 4.86
C THR A 50 -14.78 16.31 5.82
N THR A 51 -14.50 15.67 6.96
CA THR A 51 -13.49 16.14 7.88
C THR A 51 -12.12 15.99 7.21
N ALA A 52 -11.50 17.10 6.84
CA ALA A 52 -10.13 17.10 6.35
C ALA A 52 -9.20 16.58 7.45
N LEU A 53 -8.78 15.32 7.35
CA LEU A 53 -7.71 14.78 8.15
C LEU A 53 -6.42 15.35 7.56
N ARG A 54 -5.92 16.45 8.13
CA ARG A 54 -4.66 17.08 7.70
C ARG A 54 -3.49 16.10 7.90
N GLY A 55 -2.57 16.10 6.93
CA GLY A 55 -1.17 16.43 7.23
C GLY A 55 -0.14 15.31 7.28
N THR A 56 -0.41 14.12 6.75
CA THR A 56 0.68 13.16 6.50
C THR A 56 1.27 13.44 5.13
N THR A 57 2.55 13.80 5.08
CA THR A 57 3.33 13.95 3.84
C THR A 57 3.83 12.61 3.32
N ASP A 58 3.57 11.54 4.05
CA ASP A 58 3.91 10.17 3.73
C ASP A 58 2.67 9.34 3.36
N VAL A 59 2.88 8.41 2.42
CA VAL A 59 1.90 7.43 1.95
C VAL A 59 2.38 6.04 2.35
N ASP A 60 1.50 5.25 2.97
CA ASP A 60 1.82 3.88 3.36
C ASP A 60 1.12 2.89 2.42
N ILE A 61 1.90 1.99 1.83
CA ILE A 61 1.37 0.90 1.01
C ILE A 61 1.89 -0.45 1.50
N GLY A 62 1.02 -1.45 1.49
CA GLY A 62 1.39 -2.85 1.51
C GLY A 62 1.54 -3.38 0.08
N ILE A 63 2.55 -4.21 -0.16
CA ILE A 63 2.70 -4.95 -1.42
C ILE A 63 2.79 -6.46 -1.15
N ALA A 64 1.88 -7.22 -1.75
CA ALA A 64 1.88 -8.67 -1.71
C ALA A 64 2.92 -9.20 -2.69
N LEU A 65 3.95 -9.86 -2.19
CA LEU A 65 5.03 -10.40 -3.01
C LEU A 65 5.11 -11.91 -2.86
N SER A 66 5.48 -12.60 -3.93
CA SER A 66 5.75 -14.04 -3.90
C SER A 66 7.10 -14.38 -3.24
N GLY A 67 8.01 -13.41 -3.15
CA GLY A 67 9.30 -13.57 -2.51
C GLY A 67 10.14 -12.29 -2.50
N TRP A 68 11.27 -12.34 -1.80
CA TRP A 68 12.13 -11.18 -1.55
C TRP A 68 12.76 -10.58 -2.80
N SER A 69 12.97 -11.36 -3.87
CA SER A 69 13.60 -10.87 -5.10
C SER A 69 12.85 -9.69 -5.73
N ALA A 70 11.51 -9.68 -5.66
CA ALA A 70 10.71 -8.57 -6.16
C ALA A 70 10.85 -7.32 -5.28
N TYR A 71 10.99 -7.51 -3.97
CA TYR A 71 11.21 -6.41 -3.03
C TYR A 71 12.59 -5.75 -3.21
N GLU A 72 13.61 -6.54 -3.55
CA GLU A 72 14.93 -6.00 -3.88
C GLU A 72 14.88 -5.09 -5.11
N GLY A 73 13.98 -5.34 -6.06
CA GLY A 73 13.73 -4.43 -7.18
C GLY A 73 13.31 -3.04 -6.72
N VAL A 74 12.38 -2.94 -5.76
CA VAL A 74 11.97 -1.66 -5.13
C VAL A 74 13.17 -0.96 -4.51
N ARG A 75 13.98 -1.70 -3.73
CA ARG A 75 15.15 -1.14 -3.05
C ARG A 75 16.23 -0.61 -4.00
N GLN A 76 16.36 -1.22 -5.18
CA GLN A 76 17.33 -0.82 -6.19
C GLN A 76 16.82 0.34 -7.06
N ALA A 77 15.52 0.39 -7.33
CA ALA A 77 14.93 1.40 -8.21
C ALA A 77 14.67 2.74 -7.51
N PHE A 78 14.32 2.72 -6.22
CA PHE A 78 13.92 3.92 -5.50
C PHE A 78 14.94 4.36 -4.44
N VAL A 79 15.04 5.67 -4.25
CA VAL A 79 15.95 6.26 -3.28
C VAL A 79 15.42 6.02 -1.86
N PRO A 80 16.14 5.31 -0.98
CA PRO A 80 15.71 5.12 0.40
C PRO A 80 15.71 6.45 1.16
N VAL A 81 14.73 6.62 2.04
CA VAL A 81 14.57 7.83 2.88
C VAL A 81 14.65 7.42 4.35
N GLY A 82 15.56 8.02 5.11
CA GLY A 82 15.76 7.68 6.52
C GLY A 82 16.37 6.29 6.73
N HIS A 83 16.11 5.68 7.89
CA HIS A 83 16.80 4.46 8.34
C HIS A 83 15.88 3.24 8.49
N THR A 84 14.60 3.35 8.11
CA THR A 84 13.60 2.27 8.33
C THR A 84 13.72 1.11 7.34
N GLY A 85 14.45 1.28 6.23
CA GLY A 85 14.64 0.25 5.20
C GLY A 85 13.40 -0.10 4.38
N ILE A 86 12.29 0.62 4.62
CA ILE A 86 11.01 0.47 3.92
C ILE A 86 10.47 1.78 3.35
N ARG A 87 11.08 2.91 3.72
CA ARG A 87 10.67 4.22 3.23
C ARG A 87 11.50 4.60 2.01
N PHE A 88 10.83 4.98 0.93
CA PHE A 88 11.45 5.34 -0.35
C PHE A 88 10.88 6.64 -0.89
N ARG A 89 11.63 7.32 -1.76
CA ARG A 89 11.12 8.41 -2.59
C ARG A 89 10.51 7.82 -3.85
N ILE A 90 9.19 7.95 -4.01
CA ILE A 90 8.41 7.43 -5.15
C ILE A 90 7.44 8.52 -5.57
N ALA A 91 7.38 8.87 -6.86
CA ALA A 91 6.57 10.00 -7.36
C ALA A 91 6.75 11.29 -6.52
N ASP A 92 7.99 11.63 -6.17
CA ASP A 92 8.38 12.76 -5.30
C ASP A 92 7.85 12.73 -3.85
N MET A 93 7.16 11.66 -3.45
CA MET A 93 6.59 11.48 -2.11
C MET A 93 7.43 10.51 -1.27
N ALA A 94 7.38 10.68 0.05
CA ALA A 94 7.91 9.68 0.97
C ALA A 94 6.89 8.54 1.12
N VAL A 95 7.26 7.33 0.71
CA VAL A 95 6.35 6.18 0.69
C VAL A 95 6.93 5.04 1.52
N ASP A 96 6.17 4.57 2.50
CA ASP A 96 6.49 3.34 3.22
C ASP A 96 5.92 2.15 2.46
N VAL A 97 6.82 1.32 1.90
CA VAL A 97 6.49 0.12 1.13
C VAL A 97 6.67 -1.09 2.03
N VAL A 98 5.56 -1.64 2.52
CA VAL A 98 5.53 -2.76 3.46
C VAL A 98 5.32 -4.08 2.69
N PRO A 99 6.32 -4.96 2.60
CA PRO A 99 6.16 -6.22 1.88
C PRO A 99 5.46 -7.26 2.77
N PHE A 100 4.51 -8.00 2.18
CA PHE A 100 3.78 -9.07 2.88
C PHE A 100 3.45 -10.24 1.95
N GLY A 101 2.85 -11.30 2.49
CA GLY A 101 2.46 -12.48 1.70
C GLY A 101 3.57 -13.53 1.67
N GLY A 102 4.15 -13.83 0.51
CA GLY A 102 5.19 -14.85 0.36
C GLY A 102 6.53 -14.53 1.04
N VAL A 103 6.66 -13.35 1.64
CA VAL A 103 7.87 -12.88 2.34
C VAL A 103 7.75 -12.90 3.86
N GLU A 104 6.57 -13.16 4.42
CA GLU A 104 6.35 -13.18 5.86
C GLU A 104 6.61 -14.57 6.45
N ASP A 105 7.10 -14.62 7.70
CA ASP A 105 7.26 -15.87 8.44
C ASP A 105 5.91 -16.35 9.04
N PRO A 106 5.81 -17.58 9.59
CA PRO A 106 4.56 -18.10 10.16
C PRO A 106 3.97 -17.30 11.33
N ARG A 107 4.72 -16.34 11.91
CA ARG A 107 4.25 -15.43 12.96
C ARG A 107 3.69 -14.13 12.35
N GLY A 108 3.65 -14.01 11.03
CA GLY A 108 3.23 -12.81 10.30
C GLY A 108 4.26 -11.69 10.39
N LEU A 109 5.55 -12.02 10.40
CA LEU A 109 6.65 -11.06 10.43
C LEU A 109 7.39 -11.03 9.10
N ALA A 110 7.53 -9.86 8.50
CA ALA A 110 8.40 -9.63 7.34
C ALA A 110 9.72 -9.01 7.80
N ARG A 111 10.85 -9.52 7.28
CA ARG A 111 12.21 -9.05 7.61
C ARG A 111 12.97 -8.65 6.35
N PRO A 112 12.77 -7.42 5.84
CA PRO A 112 13.53 -6.91 4.71
C PRO A 112 15.02 -6.91 5.00
N ARG A 113 15.84 -7.13 3.97
CA ARG A 113 17.30 -7.05 4.11
C ARG A 113 17.72 -5.69 4.67
N GLY A 114 18.70 -5.70 5.59
CA GLY A 114 19.13 -4.52 6.33
C GLY A 114 18.20 -4.13 7.50
N ARG A 115 17.22 -4.98 7.82
CA ARG A 115 16.30 -4.81 8.96
C ARG A 115 16.08 -6.14 9.70
N GLU A 116 17.15 -6.91 9.88
CA GLU A 116 17.09 -8.27 10.41
C GLU A 116 16.56 -8.31 11.86
N ASP A 117 16.95 -7.32 12.67
CA ASP A 117 16.52 -7.19 14.07
C ASP A 117 15.13 -6.56 14.21
N ASP A 118 14.71 -5.72 13.26
CA ASP A 118 13.45 -4.96 13.33
C ASP A 118 12.38 -5.48 12.36
N ALA A 119 11.79 -6.64 12.68
CA ALA A 119 10.68 -7.19 11.89
C ALA A 119 9.49 -6.23 11.79
N ILE A 120 8.80 -6.31 10.66
CA ILE A 120 7.53 -5.64 10.42
C ILE A 120 6.42 -6.65 10.67
N VAL A 121 5.47 -6.28 11.53
CA VAL A 121 4.27 -7.09 11.75
C VAL A 121 3.32 -6.85 10.57
N VAL A 122 3.14 -7.88 9.76
CA VAL A 122 2.23 -7.89 8.60
C VAL A 122 1.12 -8.94 8.74
N PHE A 123 1.00 -9.53 9.94
CA PHE A 123 -0.02 -10.50 10.27
C PHE A 123 -1.42 -10.00 9.88
N GLY A 124 -2.12 -10.79 9.06
CA GLY A 124 -3.48 -10.49 8.60
C GLY A 124 -3.57 -9.61 7.35
N PHE A 125 -2.46 -9.10 6.80
CA PHE A 125 -2.49 -8.28 5.58
C PHE A 125 -3.08 -9.04 4.38
N VAL A 126 -2.75 -10.33 4.24
CA VAL A 126 -3.33 -11.20 3.19
C VAL A 126 -4.85 -11.30 3.32
N GLU A 127 -5.37 -11.45 4.54
CA GLU A 127 -6.82 -11.56 4.77
C GLU A 127 -7.51 -10.22 4.56
N VAL A 128 -6.88 -9.12 4.99
CA VAL A 128 -7.37 -7.77 4.75
C VAL A 128 -7.46 -7.48 3.25
N MET A 129 -6.40 -7.77 2.49
CA MET A 129 -6.38 -7.61 1.04
C MET A 129 -7.49 -8.41 0.37
N ARG A 130 -7.72 -9.66 0.79
CA ARG A 130 -8.79 -10.50 0.24
C ARG A 130 -10.20 -9.90 0.41
N ARG A 131 -10.41 -9.10 1.47
CA ARG A 131 -11.70 -8.48 1.81
C ARG A 131 -11.77 -7.00 1.47
N ALA A 132 -10.69 -6.44 0.91
CA ALA A 132 -10.56 -5.04 0.61
C ALA A 132 -11.56 -4.58 -0.46
N TRP A 133 -11.88 -3.29 -0.43
CA TRP A 133 -12.57 -2.66 -1.56
C TRP A 133 -11.56 -2.36 -2.66
N ILE A 134 -11.98 -2.52 -3.91
CA ILE A 134 -11.15 -2.08 -5.04
C ILE A 134 -11.30 -0.57 -5.17
N LEU A 135 -10.19 0.13 -5.03
CA LEU A 135 -10.06 1.54 -5.33
C LEU A 135 -9.64 1.69 -6.80
N PRO A 136 -10.54 2.17 -7.68
CA PRO A 136 -10.14 2.50 -9.04
C PRO A 136 -9.21 3.72 -9.01
N LEU A 137 -8.09 3.61 -9.71
CA LEU A 137 -7.16 4.72 -9.93
C LEU A 137 -7.15 5.07 -11.43
N PRO A 138 -6.74 6.29 -11.82
CA PRO A 138 -6.73 6.71 -13.22
C PRO A 138 -5.98 5.78 -14.19
N SER A 139 -4.83 5.24 -13.80
CA SER A 139 -4.01 4.36 -14.64
C SER A 139 -3.84 2.95 -14.09
N ALA A 140 -4.21 2.73 -12.82
CA ALA A 140 -4.12 1.42 -12.16
C ALA A 140 -5.34 1.15 -11.25
N TRP A 141 -5.18 0.19 -10.34
CA TRP A 141 -6.10 -0.02 -9.23
C TRP A 141 -5.33 -0.48 -8.00
N ALA A 142 -5.90 -0.24 -6.82
CA ALA A 142 -5.35 -0.69 -5.55
C ALA A 142 -6.45 -1.29 -4.68
N SER A 143 -6.07 -2.12 -3.72
CA SER A 143 -6.95 -2.57 -2.66
C SER A 143 -6.96 -1.54 -1.53
N ALA A 144 -8.13 -1.09 -1.08
CA ALA A 144 -8.28 -0.23 0.09
C ALA A 144 -8.66 -1.07 1.33
N CYS A 145 -7.97 -0.82 2.45
CA CYS A 145 -8.17 -1.45 3.77
C CYS A 145 -9.67 -1.48 4.22
N PRO A 146 -10.08 -2.32 5.18
CA PRO A 146 -11.40 -2.93 5.12
C PRO A 146 -12.59 -1.99 5.40
N GLY A 147 -13.65 -2.23 4.63
CA GLY A 147 -15.00 -2.49 5.13
C GLY A 147 -15.43 -3.81 4.48
N SER A 148 -16.23 -4.65 5.13
CA SER A 148 -16.62 -5.96 4.57
C SER A 148 -17.21 -5.81 3.17
N ARG A 149 -16.54 -6.37 2.14
CA ARG A 149 -17.24 -6.77 0.92
C ARG A 149 -18.24 -7.83 1.37
N GLY A 150 -19.53 -7.52 1.30
CA GLY A 150 -20.56 -8.54 1.47
C GLY A 150 -20.22 -9.67 0.51
N MET A 151 -19.96 -10.85 1.08
CA MET A 151 -19.75 -12.06 0.32
C MET A 151 -20.97 -12.23 -0.61
N PRO A 152 -20.82 -12.34 -1.93
CA PRO A 152 -21.94 -12.79 -2.75
C PRO A 152 -22.30 -14.21 -2.28
N PRO A 153 -23.60 -14.55 -2.22
CA PRO A 153 -24.07 -15.84 -1.72
C PRO A 153 -23.50 -17.02 -2.52
#